data_AF-A0A3G2HW04-F1
#
_entry.id   AF-A0A3G2HW04-F1
#
_cell.length_a   1.000
_cell.length_b   1.000
_cell.length_c   1.000
_cell.angle_alpha   90.00
_cell.angle_beta   90.00
_cell.angle_gamma   90.00
#
_symmetry.space_group_name_H-M   'P 1'
#
loop_
_entity.id
_entity.type
_entity.pdbx_description
1 polymer ?
#
loop_
_entity_poly.entity_id
_entity_poly.type
_entity_poly.pdbx_seq_one_letter_code
_entity_poly.pdbx_strand_id
1 'polypeptide(L)'
;MANEYNLMLVIGAGLSLIAALLHVGVIIVGPSWYQLFGAGDRFVRAAQAGRWFPAVFTAGIALVLAVWAAYALSAAGVIERLPLVRPALIGITSIYLLRGLLGPLALAGTGRSRRFIMISSAICLVYGLVHLFGLVQVWGSLV
;
A
#
# COMPACT_ATOMS: atom_id res chain seq x y z
N MET A 1 14.66 13.38 -26.78
CA MET A 1 15.31 12.87 -25.56
C MET A 1 14.21 12.30 -24.70
N ALA A 2 14.13 10.96 -24.60
CA ALA A 2 13.08 10.31 -23.83
C ALA A 2 13.27 10.68 -22.34
N ASN A 3 12.22 11.17 -21.68
CA ASN A 3 12.26 11.53 -20.27
C ASN A 3 12.88 10.38 -19.45
N GLU A 4 13.96 10.67 -18.73
CA GLU A 4 14.63 9.76 -17.80
C GLU A 4 13.78 9.59 -16.52
N TYR A 5 12.57 9.04 -16.66
CA TYR A 5 11.74 8.68 -15.53
C TYR A 5 12.27 7.40 -14.88
N ASN A 6 12.28 7.37 -13.54
CA ASN A 6 12.60 6.15 -12.83
C ASN A 6 11.43 5.15 -12.96
N LEU A 7 11.56 4.22 -13.90
CA LEU A 7 10.49 3.24 -14.21
C LEU A 7 10.09 2.39 -13.00
N MET A 8 11.04 2.05 -12.11
CA MET A 8 10.74 1.27 -10.89
C MET A 8 9.81 2.05 -9.95
N LEU A 9 10.07 3.35 -9.74
CA LEU A 9 9.22 4.20 -8.92
C LEU A 9 7.86 4.49 -9.58
N VAL A 10 7.81 4.61 -10.92
CA VAL A 10 6.53 4.70 -11.65
C VAL A 10 5.69 3.43 -11.45
N ILE A 11 6.32 2.25 -11.57
CA ILE A 11 5.66 0.97 -11.30
C ILE A 11 5.21 0.90 -9.84
N GLY A 12 6.07 1.27 -8.88
CA GLY A 12 5.75 1.30 -7.45
C GLY A 12 4.57 2.23 -7.13
N ALA A 13 4.51 3.40 -7.76
CA ALA A 13 3.40 4.32 -7.67
C ALA A 13 2.10 3.72 -8.23
N GLY A 14 2.17 3.13 -9.43
CA GLY A 14 1.02 2.49 -10.07
C GLY A 14 0.45 1.35 -9.22
N LEU A 15 1.32 0.51 -8.66
CA LEU A 15 0.95 -0.56 -7.74
C LEU A 15 0.25 -0.02 -6.48
N SER A 16 0.81 1.03 -5.86
CA SER A 16 0.21 1.68 -4.69
C SER A 16 -1.16 2.31 -5.03
N LEU A 17 -1.31 2.89 -6.22
CA LEU A 17 -2.58 3.47 -6.67
C LEU A 17 -3.64 2.40 -6.95
N ILE A 18 -3.28 1.29 -7.61
CA ILE A 18 -4.18 0.14 -7.82
C ILE A 18 -4.65 -0.39 -6.47
N ALA A 19 -3.75 -0.52 -5.50
CA ALA A 19 -4.09 -0.95 -4.15
C ALA A 19 -5.04 0.06 -3.46
N ALA A 20 -4.82 1.37 -3.60
CA ALA A 20 -5.72 2.39 -3.07
C ALA A 20 -7.14 2.28 -3.69
N LEU A 21 -7.23 2.14 -5.01
CA LEU A 21 -8.49 1.97 -5.72
C LEU A 21 -9.21 0.69 -5.30
N LEU A 22 -8.47 -0.40 -5.07
CA LEU A 22 -9.03 -1.65 -4.56
C LEU A 22 -9.68 -1.45 -3.19
N HIS A 23 -9.04 -0.69 -2.28
CA HIS A 23 -9.61 -0.36 -0.97
C HIS A 23 -10.87 0.49 -1.10
N VAL A 24 -10.91 1.44 -2.04
CA VAL A 24 -12.13 2.19 -2.36
C VAL A 24 -13.23 1.26 -2.88
N GLY A 25 -12.90 0.33 -3.78
CA GLY A 25 -13.84 -0.69 -4.27
C GLY A 25 -14.42 -1.56 -3.16
N VAL A 26 -13.59 -1.94 -2.17
CA VAL A 26 -14.06 -2.69 -0.98
C VAL A 26 -15.10 -1.90 -0.20
N ILE A 27 -14.94 -0.57 -0.08
CA ILE A 27 -15.91 0.30 0.61
C ILE A 27 -17.21 0.37 -0.19
N ILE A 28 -17.14 0.55 -1.51
CA ILE A 28 -18.30 0.70 -2.39
C ILE A 28 -19.13 -0.58 -2.44
N VAL A 29 -18.49 -1.74 -2.57
CA VAL A 29 -19.20 -3.03 -2.66
C VAL A 29 -19.60 -3.54 -1.26
N GLY A 30 -18.82 -3.21 -0.24
CA GLY A 30 -19.18 -3.45 1.16
C GLY A 30 -18.87 -4.88 1.65
N PRO A 31 -19.73 -5.49 2.49
CA PRO A 31 -19.38 -6.67 3.29
C PRO A 31 -18.87 -7.88 2.52
N SER A 32 -19.39 -8.14 1.31
CA SER A 32 -18.97 -9.26 0.48
C SER A 32 -17.51 -9.14 0.05
N TRP A 33 -17.06 -7.93 -0.30
CA TRP A 33 -15.67 -7.67 -0.61
C TRP A 33 -14.80 -7.69 0.65
N TYR A 34 -15.28 -7.15 1.79
CA TYR A 34 -14.55 -7.32 3.05
C TYR A 34 -14.29 -8.80 3.39
N GLN A 35 -15.25 -9.69 3.09
CA GLN A 35 -15.08 -11.13 3.26
C GLN A 35 -14.13 -11.73 2.23
N LEU A 36 -14.26 -11.37 0.95
CA LEU A 36 -13.38 -11.82 -0.14
C LEU A 36 -11.91 -11.45 0.12
N PHE A 37 -11.66 -10.22 0.57
CA PHE A 37 -10.35 -9.73 0.97
C PHE A 37 -9.96 -10.12 2.40
N GLY A 38 -10.73 -10.99 3.08
CA GLY A 38 -10.30 -11.61 4.34
C GLY A 38 -10.13 -10.65 5.53
N ALA A 39 -10.91 -9.57 5.60
CA ALA A 39 -10.85 -8.56 6.67
C ALA A 39 -11.17 -9.09 8.09
N GLY A 40 -11.63 -10.34 8.19
CA GLY A 40 -11.95 -11.06 9.43
C GLY A 40 -13.41 -10.89 9.85
N ASP A 41 -13.97 -11.91 10.51
CA ASP A 41 -15.42 -12.01 10.75
C ASP A 41 -16.00 -10.88 11.58
N ARG A 42 -15.20 -10.30 12.50
CA ARG A 42 -15.64 -9.14 13.30
C ARG A 42 -15.79 -7.89 12.44
N PHE A 43 -14.89 -7.71 11.49
CA PHE A 43 -14.88 -6.56 10.57
C PHE A 43 -16.01 -6.67 9.55
N VAL A 44 -16.21 -7.88 8.99
CA VAL A 44 -17.31 -8.20 8.07
C VAL A 44 -18.66 -8.00 8.76
N ARG A 45 -18.84 -8.54 9.98
CA ARG A 45 -20.10 -8.35 10.74
C ARG A 45 -20.36 -6.88 11.08
N ALA A 46 -19.34 -6.11 11.43
CA ALA A 46 -19.50 -4.68 11.66
C ALA A 46 -19.98 -3.96 10.39
N ALA A 47 -19.46 -4.33 9.21
CA ALA A 47 -19.90 -3.77 7.94
C ALA A 47 -21.33 -4.20 7.58
N GLN A 48 -21.71 -5.46 7.83
CA GLN A 48 -23.09 -5.95 7.64
C GLN A 48 -24.08 -5.23 8.55
N ALA A 49 -23.67 -4.88 9.76
CA ALA A 49 -24.47 -4.11 10.71
C ALA A 49 -24.55 -2.60 10.36
N GLY A 50 -24.05 -2.17 9.19
CA GLY A 50 -24.09 -0.77 8.75
C GLY A 50 -23.17 0.17 9.53
N ARG A 51 -22.21 -0.36 10.31
CA ARG A 51 -21.26 0.49 11.04
C ARG A 51 -20.29 1.16 10.08
N TRP A 52 -19.96 2.42 10.34
CA TRP A 52 -19.05 3.19 9.49
C TRP A 52 -17.57 2.90 9.75
N PHE A 53 -17.24 2.30 10.89
CA PHE A 53 -15.86 2.02 11.29
C PHE A 53 -15.07 1.23 10.23
N PRO A 54 -15.59 0.13 9.63
CA PRO A 54 -14.92 -0.56 8.53
C PRO A 54 -14.58 0.35 7.35
N ALA A 55 -15.54 1.15 6.90
CA ALA A 55 -15.36 2.05 5.76
C ALA A 55 -14.32 3.13 6.04
N VAL A 56 -14.40 3.79 7.20
CA VAL A 56 -13.44 4.84 7.62
C VAL A 56 -12.02 4.28 7.73
N PHE A 57 -11.88 3.09 8.34
CA PHE A 57 -10.57 2.46 8.47
C PHE A 57 -9.97 2.09 7.11
N THR A 58 -10.78 1.52 6.20
CA THR A 58 -10.35 1.18 4.84
C THR A 58 -10.03 2.43 4.02
N ALA A 59 -10.78 3.52 4.20
CA ALA A 59 -10.53 4.79 3.53
C ALA A 59 -9.19 5.41 4.00
N GLY A 60 -8.87 5.31 5.29
CA GLY A 60 -7.57 5.72 5.82
C GLY A 60 -6.41 4.98 5.15
N ILE A 61 -6.54 3.67 4.95
CA ILE A 61 -5.52 2.88 4.22
C ILE A 61 -5.42 3.34 2.76
N ALA A 62 -6.55 3.52 2.08
CA ALA A 62 -6.56 3.99 0.69
C ALA A 62 -5.86 5.36 0.54
N LEU A 63 -6.11 6.28 1.46
CA LEU A 63 -5.47 7.60 1.48
C LEU A 63 -3.95 7.50 1.68
N VAL A 64 -3.51 6.69 2.64
CA VAL A 64 -2.06 6.47 2.89
C VAL A 64 -1.39 5.90 1.63
N LEU A 65 -2.00 4.92 0.98
CA LEU A 65 -1.47 4.34 -0.27
C LEU A 65 -1.43 5.36 -1.41
N ALA A 66 -2.43 6.23 -1.53
CA ALA A 66 -2.44 7.31 -2.52
C ALA A 66 -1.31 8.33 -2.26
N VAL A 67 -1.07 8.68 -0.99
CA VAL A 67 0.06 9.53 -0.59
C VAL A 67 1.39 8.88 -0.96
N TRP A 68 1.54 7.58 -0.70
CA TRP A 68 2.76 6.84 -1.06
C TRP A 68 2.99 6.80 -2.57
N ALA A 69 1.92 6.64 -3.36
CA ALA A 69 1.98 6.73 -4.82
C ALA A 69 2.46 8.13 -5.26
N ALA A 70 1.94 9.20 -4.65
CA ALA A 70 2.38 10.56 -4.96
C ALA A 70 3.87 10.77 -4.65
N TYR A 71 4.37 10.31 -3.49
CA TYR A 71 5.80 10.38 -3.17
C TYR A 71 6.67 9.58 -4.15
N ALA A 72 6.22 8.41 -4.60
CA ALA A 72 6.92 7.63 -5.60
C ALA A 72 6.95 8.32 -6.97
N LEU A 73 5.83 8.90 -7.44
CA LEU A 73 5.79 9.69 -8.67
C LEU A 73 6.68 10.93 -8.60
N SER A 74 6.72 11.59 -7.44
CA SER A 74 7.54 12.77 -7.20
C SER A 74 9.03 12.42 -7.28
N ALA A 75 9.43 11.31 -6.66
CA ALA A 75 10.79 10.79 -6.76
C ALA A 75 11.15 10.25 -8.16
N ALA A 76 10.15 9.78 -8.92
CA ALA A 76 10.33 9.33 -10.30
C ALA A 76 10.51 10.47 -11.30
N GLY A 77 10.32 11.73 -10.87
CA GLY A 77 10.36 12.91 -11.73
C GLY A 77 9.08 13.14 -12.54
N VAL A 78 7.99 12.43 -12.26
CA VAL A 78 6.72 12.54 -13.00
C VAL A 78 5.90 13.75 -12.53
N ILE A 79 5.94 14.07 -11.24
CA ILE A 79 5.30 15.25 -10.65
C ILE A 79 6.33 16.13 -9.95
N GLU A 80 5.95 17.34 -9.54
CA GLU A 80 6.80 18.25 -8.78
C GLU A 80 7.39 17.59 -7.52
N ARG A 81 8.60 18.02 -7.15
CA ARG A 81 9.34 17.46 -6.02
C ARG A 81 8.65 17.85 -4.71
N LEU A 82 8.04 16.87 -4.05
CA LEU A 82 7.40 17.05 -2.75
C LEU A 82 8.45 17.29 -1.66
N PRO A 83 8.08 17.95 -0.55
CA PRO A 83 8.97 18.07 0.60
C PRO A 83 9.27 16.68 1.17
N LEU A 84 10.48 16.47 1.71
CA LEU A 84 10.83 15.26 2.46
C LEU A 84 10.73 13.93 1.67
N VAL A 85 10.90 13.95 0.34
CA VAL A 85 10.83 12.74 -0.50
C VAL A 85 11.77 11.63 -0.03
N ARG A 86 13.01 11.96 0.35
CA ARG A 86 14.00 10.97 0.79
C ARG A 86 13.58 10.24 2.07
N PRO A 87 13.30 10.91 3.21
CA PRO A 87 12.83 10.23 4.41
C PRO A 87 11.45 9.57 4.20
N ALA A 88 10.58 10.13 3.36
CA ALA A 88 9.31 9.50 3.02
C ALA A 88 9.51 8.15 2.31
N LEU A 89 10.35 8.08 1.27
CA LEU A 89 10.63 6.81 0.57
C LEU A 89 11.29 5.78 1.47
N ILE A 90 12.22 6.19 2.34
CA ILE A 90 12.82 5.29 3.33
C ILE A 90 11.71 4.71 4.22
N GLY A 91 10.86 5.57 4.79
CA GLY A 91 9.75 5.15 5.63
C GLY A 91 8.77 4.21 4.91
N ILE A 92 8.34 4.55 3.70
CA ILE A 92 7.42 3.74 2.89
C ILE A 92 8.03 2.36 2.61
N THR A 93 9.28 2.34 2.15
CA THR A 93 10.01 1.09 1.85
C THR A 93 10.13 0.23 3.09
N SER A 94 10.53 0.81 4.23
CA SER A 94 10.64 0.11 5.50
C SER A 94 9.29 -0.46 5.96
N ILE A 95 8.20 0.31 5.87
CA ILE A 95 6.87 -0.16 6.26
C ILE A 95 6.43 -1.34 5.38
N TYR A 96 6.60 -1.25 4.05
CA TYR A 96 6.24 -2.35 3.15
C TYR A 96 7.04 -3.61 3.42
N LEU A 97 8.36 -3.51 3.61
CA LEU A 97 9.23 -4.65 3.89
C LEU A 97 8.91 -5.27 5.26
N LEU A 98 8.76 -4.45 6.30
CA LEU A 98 8.40 -4.93 7.65
C LEU A 98 7.03 -5.61 7.63
N ARG A 99 6.04 -5.01 6.96
CA ARG A 99 4.70 -5.60 6.86
C ARG A 99 4.69 -6.86 6.00
N GLY A 100 5.52 -6.94 4.96
CA GLY A 100 5.68 -8.14 4.15
C GLY A 100 6.36 -9.29 4.90
N LEU A 101 7.39 -8.99 5.69
CA LEU A 101 8.18 -10.00 6.41
C LEU A 101 7.52 -10.43 7.72
N LEU A 102 7.06 -9.47 8.52
CA LEU A 102 6.48 -9.71 9.84
C LEU A 102 4.95 -9.89 9.79
N GLY A 103 4.30 -9.56 8.67
CA GLY A 103 2.85 -9.68 8.50
C GLY A 103 2.27 -11.05 8.86
N PRO A 104 2.87 -12.17 8.45
CA PRO A 104 2.40 -13.50 8.81
C PRO A 104 2.40 -13.77 10.32
N LEU A 105 3.41 -13.25 11.04
CA LEU A 105 3.53 -13.40 12.48
C LEU A 105 2.62 -12.41 13.21
N ALA A 106 2.62 -11.14 12.80
CA ALA A 106 1.88 -10.06 13.44
C ALA A 106 0.35 -10.18 13.27
N LEU A 107 -0.11 -10.78 12.17
CA LEU A 107 -1.55 -10.97 11.90
C LEU A 107 -2.06 -12.36 12.26
N ALA A 108 -1.18 -13.27 12.69
CA ALA A 108 -1.58 -14.58 13.18
C ALA A 108 -2.55 -14.45 14.37
N GLY A 109 -3.61 -15.26 14.39
CA GLY A 109 -4.59 -15.24 15.49
C GLY A 109 -5.54 -14.04 15.51
N THR A 110 -5.43 -13.07 14.58
CA THR A 110 -6.32 -11.89 14.55
C THR A 110 -7.71 -12.15 13.97
N GLY A 111 -8.04 -13.41 13.64
CA GLY A 111 -9.30 -13.80 12.99
C GLY A 111 -9.35 -13.50 11.48
N ARG A 112 -8.23 -13.08 10.89
CA ARG A 112 -8.08 -12.93 9.43
C ARG A 112 -7.78 -14.28 8.77
N SER A 113 -8.22 -14.45 7.53
CA SER A 113 -7.95 -15.67 6.77
C SER A 113 -6.44 -15.87 6.57
N ARG A 114 -5.94 -17.09 6.78
CA ARG A 114 -4.53 -17.44 6.54
C ARG A 114 -4.10 -17.12 5.12
N ARG A 115 -4.99 -17.34 4.14
CA ARG A 115 -4.74 -17.01 2.72
C ARG A 115 -4.54 -15.52 2.54
N PHE A 116 -5.40 -14.69 3.13
CA PHE A 116 -5.27 -13.23 3.07
C PHE A 116 -3.96 -12.76 3.69
N ILE A 117 -3.61 -13.26 4.88
CA ILE A 117 -2.37 -12.90 5.56
C ILE A 117 -1.15 -13.20 4.68
N MET A 118 -1.08 -14.41 4.09
CA MET A 118 0.05 -14.79 3.24
C MET A 118 0.10 -13.99 1.93
N ILE A 119 -1.01 -13.88 1.21
CA ILE A 119 -1.08 -13.17 -0.08
C ILE A 119 -0.74 -11.69 0.10
N SER A 120 -1.39 -11.02 1.05
CA SER A 120 -1.12 -9.61 1.31
C SER A 120 0.32 -9.39 1.75
N SER A 121 0.93 -10.32 2.49
CA SER A 121 2.33 -10.21 2.93
C SER A 121 3.29 -10.35 1.75
N ALA A 122 3.04 -11.29 0.85
CA ALA A 122 3.78 -11.39 -0.40
C ALA A 122 3.65 -10.12 -1.25
N ILE A 123 2.44 -9.57 -1.39
CA ILE A 123 2.22 -8.32 -2.15
C ILE A 123 3.00 -7.17 -1.54
N CYS A 124 2.92 -6.96 -0.22
CA CYS A 124 3.65 -5.89 0.44
C CYS A 124 5.17 -6.07 0.35
N LEU A 125 5.67 -7.30 0.39
CA LEU A 125 7.09 -7.57 0.19
C LEU A 125 7.53 -7.20 -1.23
N VAL A 126 6.76 -7.59 -2.26
CA VAL A 126 7.03 -7.20 -3.66
C VAL A 126 7.00 -5.67 -3.81
N TYR A 127 6.02 -4.98 -3.23
CA TYR A 127 5.93 -3.52 -3.29
C TYR A 127 7.12 -2.86 -2.61
N GLY A 128 7.53 -3.38 -1.45
CA GLY A 128 8.72 -2.93 -0.72
C GLY A 128 10.00 -3.11 -1.52
N LEU A 129 10.16 -4.24 -2.22
CA LEU A 129 11.31 -4.46 -3.09
C LEU A 129 11.33 -3.49 -4.28
N VAL A 130 10.19 -3.27 -4.95
CA VAL A 130 10.09 -2.30 -6.06
C VAL A 130 10.45 -0.88 -5.59
N HIS A 131 9.92 -0.46 -4.44
CA HIS A 131 10.27 0.82 -3.82
C HIS A 131 11.74 0.90 -3.42
N LEU A 132 12.33 -0.17 -2.88
CA LEU A 132 13.75 -0.23 -2.51
C LEU A 132 14.64 -0.07 -3.74
N PHE A 133 14.37 -0.80 -4.82
CA PHE A 133 15.13 -0.66 -6.07
C PHE A 133 15.00 0.74 -6.66
N GLY A 134 13.79 1.29 -6.67
CA GLY A 134 13.55 2.67 -7.08
C GLY A 134 14.34 3.68 -6.24
N LEU A 135 14.30 3.55 -4.92
CA LEU A 135 15.02 4.42 -3.97
C LEU A 135 16.54 4.35 -4.18
N VAL A 136 17.10 3.15 -4.37
CA VAL A 136 18.54 2.97 -4.63
C VAL A 136 18.94 3.64 -5.95
N GLN A 137 18.12 3.54 -7.00
CA GLN A 137 18.38 4.16 -8.30
C GLN A 137 18.39 5.70 -8.24
N VAL A 138 17.53 6.32 -7.42
CA VAL A 138 17.47 7.79 -7.29
C VAL A 138 18.25 8.33 -6.08
N TRP A 139 18.96 7.47 -5.33
CA TRP A 139 19.57 7.86 -4.06
C TRP A 139 20.53 9.05 -4.19
N GLY A 140 21.34 9.06 -5.25
CA GLY A 140 22.31 10.14 -5.53
C GLY A 140 21.68 11.44 -6.02
N SER A 141 20.46 11.42 -6.56
CA SER A 141 19.74 12.61 -7.02
C SER A 141 18.81 13.19 -5.94
N LEU A 142 18.57 12.46 -4.85
CA LEU A 142 17.72 12.87 -3.74
C LEU A 142 18.41 13.77 -2.69
N VAL A 143 19.50 14.46 -3.07
CA VAL A 143 20.15 15.48 -2.22
C VAL A 143 19.26 16.72 -2.07
#